data_AF-A0A2Z3GGH1-F1
#
_entry.id   AF-A0A2Z3GGH1-F1
#
_cell.length_a   1.000
_cell.length_b   1.000
_cell.length_c   1.000
_cell.angle_alpha   90.00
_cell.angle_beta   90.00
_cell.angle_gamma   90.00
#
_symmetry.space_group_name_H-M   'P 1'
#
loop_
_entity.id
_entity.type
_entity.pdbx_description
1 polymer ?
#
loop_
_entity_poly.entity_id
_entity_poly.type
_entity_poly.pdbx_seq_one_letter_code
_entity_poly.pdbx_strand_id
1 'polypeptide(L)' 'MELLSWLGSPADLQLLEDFIAATIILPLDEPVVQQTILLRQQHRIKLPDAIIAATALIHGLPLLTRNAVDSQ' A
#
# COMPACT_ATOMS: atom_id res chain seq x y z
N MET A 1 0.28 4.80 -7.76
CA MET A 1 0.92 6.14 -7.65
C MET A 1 1.55 6.18 -6.28
N GLU A 2 2.86 6.41 -6.17
CA GLU A 2 3.54 6.47 -4.87
C GLU A 2 3.38 7.87 -4.27
N LEU A 3 3.03 7.96 -2.98
CA LEU A 3 2.54 9.20 -2.36
C LEU A 3 3.57 10.34 -2.42
N LEU A 4 4.84 10.04 -2.14
CA LEU A 4 5.95 11.02 -2.13
C LEU A 4 6.51 11.32 -3.53
N SER A 5 6.06 10.63 -4.57
CA SER A 5 6.50 10.88 -5.95
C SER A 5 5.75 12.02 -6.65
N TRP A 6 4.78 12.63 -5.94
CA TRP A 6 3.93 13.67 -6.52
C TRP A 6 4.63 15.04 -6.52
N LEU A 7 4.60 15.70 -7.68
CA LEU A 7 5.22 17.01 -7.91
C LEU A 7 4.23 18.14 -7.55
N GLY A 8 3.97 18.30 -6.25
CA GLY A 8 3.12 19.37 -5.70
C GLY A 8 3.86 20.65 -5.36
N SER A 9 3.12 21.67 -4.92
CA SER A 9 3.73 22.87 -4.33
C SER A 9 4.34 22.56 -2.95
N PRO A 10 5.23 23.41 -2.41
CA PRO A 10 5.78 23.20 -1.05
C PRO A 10 4.70 23.10 0.04
N ALA A 11 3.58 23.83 -0.12
CA ALA A 11 2.46 23.74 0.81
C ALA A 11 1.76 22.37 0.75
N ASP A 12 1.67 21.77 -0.44
CA ASP A 12 1.08 20.46 -0.58
C ASP A 12 1.99 19.34 -0.03
N LEU A 13 3.32 19.52 -0.11
CA LEU A 13 4.27 18.62 0.55
C LEU A 13 4.13 18.66 2.07
N GLN A 14 4.01 19.84 2.67
CA GLN A 14 3.80 19.96 4.12
C GLN A 14 2.49 19.28 4.56
N LEU A 15 1.40 19.47 3.82
CA LEU A 15 0.14 18.79 4.08
C LEU A 15 0.28 17.26 4.04
N LEU A 16 1.08 16.75 3.10
CA LEU A 16 1.36 15.33 2.95
C LEU A 16 2.18 14.78 4.13
N GLU A 17 3.20 15.51 4.56
CA GLU A 17 4.04 15.17 5.71
C GLU A 17 3.22 15.13 6.99
N ASP A 18 2.38 16.14 7.24
CA ASP A 18 1.48 16.20 8.39
C ASP A 18 0.48 15.03 8.38
N PHE A 19 -0.05 14.69 7.21
CA PHE A 19 -0.93 13.54 7.05
C PHE A 19 -0.20 12.23 7.38
N ILE A 20 1.00 12.01 6.83
CA ILE A 20 1.80 10.81 7.10
C ILE A 20 2.13 10.72 8.60
N ALA A 21 2.52 11.82 9.23
CA ALA A 21 2.82 11.89 10.66
C ALA A 21 1.63 11.51 11.56
N ALA A 22 0.39 11.71 11.08
CA ALA A 22 -0.82 11.32 11.79
C ALA A 22 -1.25 9.85 11.54
N THR A 23 -0.50 9.09 10.74
CA THR A 23 -0.85 7.70 10.37
C THR A 23 0.09 6.66 10.99
N ILE A 24 -0.37 5.40 11.00
CA ILE A 24 0.47 4.26 11.40
C ILE A 24 1.23 3.77 10.17
N ILE A 25 2.56 3.78 10.26
CA ILE A 25 3.44 3.26 9.21
C ILE A 25 3.70 1.78 9.47
N LEU A 26 3.27 0.93 8.54
CA LEU A 26 3.58 -0.49 8.54
C LEU A 26 4.80 -0.74 7.63
N PRO A 27 5.90 -1.30 8.15
CA PRO A 27 7.09 -1.55 7.35
C PRO A 27 6.86 -2.71 6.37
N LEU A 28 7.61 -2.70 5.28
CA LEU A 28 7.72 -3.87 4.41
C LEU A 28 8.71 -4.86 5.05
N ASP A 29 8.20 -5.73 5.91
CA ASP A 29 8.97 -6.74 6.62
C ASP A 29 8.90 -8.12 5.95
N GLU A 30 9.68 -9.07 6.44
CA GLU A 30 9.78 -10.42 5.86
C GLU A 30 8.41 -11.12 5.75
N PRO A 31 7.52 -11.10 6.77
CA PRO A 31 6.16 -11.60 6.64
C PRO A 31 5.37 -11.00 5.47
N VAL A 32 5.41 -9.67 5.30
CA VAL A 32 4.71 -9.00 4.20
C VAL A 32 5.33 -9.36 2.85
N VAL A 33 6.66 -9.47 2.77
CA VAL A 33 7.37 -9.89 1.55
C VAL A 33 6.96 -11.30 1.13
N GLN A 34 6.98 -12.26 2.06
CA GLN A 34 6.59 -13.65 1.77
C GLN A 34 5.13 -13.73 1.33
N GLN A 35 4.24 -13.02 2.03
CA GLN A 35 2.82 -12.97 1.65
C GLN A 35 2.61 -12.32 0.27
N THR A 36 3.39 -11.29 -0.06
CA THR A 36 3.37 -10.66 -1.40
C THR A 36 3.76 -11.66 -2.49
N ILE A 37 4.79 -12.47 -2.26
CA ILE A 37 5.22 -13.51 -3.20
C ILE A 37 4.10 -14.54 -3.41
N LEU A 38 3.50 -15.03 -2.32
CA LEU A 38 2.40 -16.00 -2.38
C LEU A 38 1.21 -15.46 -3.18
N LEU A 39 0.79 -14.22 -2.90
CA LEU A 39 -0.32 -13.59 -3.62
C LEU A 39 -0.04 -13.47 -5.12
N ARG A 40 1.19 -13.13 -5.52
CA ARG A 40 1.58 -13.00 -6.93
C ARG A 40 1.73 -14.33 -7.65
N GLN A 41 1.99 -15.41 -6.93
CA GLN A 41 1.96 -16.76 -7.51
C GLN A 41 0.53 -17.22 -7.77
N GLN A 42 -0.42 -16.82 -6.93
CA GLN A 42 -1.83 -17.23 -7.03
C GLN A 42 -2.66 -16.32 -7.95
N HIS A 43 -2.33 -15.03 -8.01
CA HIS A 43 -3.11 -14.02 -8.72
C HIS A 43 -2.23 -13.16 -9.63
N ARG A 44 -2.80 -12.72 -10.77
CA ARG A 44 -2.13 -11.79 -11.70
C ARG A 44 -2.31 -10.32 -11.26
N ILE A 45 -1.83 -10.00 -10.07
CA ILE A 45 -1.87 -8.65 -9.50
C ILE A 45 -0.53 -7.92 -9.67
N LYS A 46 -0.59 -6.60 -9.83
CA LYS A 46 0.61 -5.76 -9.93
C LYS A 46 1.35 -5.74 -8.60
N LEU A 47 2.68 -5.61 -8.64
CA LEU A 47 3.51 -5.63 -7.44
C LEU A 47 3.06 -4.62 -6.35
N PRO A 48 2.78 -3.34 -6.67
CA PRO A 48 2.35 -2.39 -5.64
C PRO A 48 1.03 -2.79 -4.98
N ASP A 49 0.06 -3.27 -5.75
CA ASP A 49 -1.23 -3.71 -5.22
C ASP A 49 -1.08 -4.99 -4.37
N ALA A 50 -0.19 -5.90 -4.77
CA ALA A 50 0.13 -7.10 -4.02
C ALA A 50 0.76 -6.79 -2.66
N ILE A 51 1.67 -5.80 -2.60
CA ILE A 51 2.29 -5.35 -1.34
C ILE A 51 1.22 -4.81 -0.39
N ILE A 52 0.32 -3.96 -0.88
CA ILE A 52 -0.76 -3.38 -0.07
C ILE A 52 -1.71 -4.48 0.44
N ALA A 53 -2.12 -5.41 -0.43
CA ALA A 53 -2.99 -6.52 -0.05
C ALA A 53 -2.31 -7.48 0.95
N ALA A 54 -1.04 -7.82 0.75
CA ALA A 54 -0.26 -8.64 1.67
C ALA A 54 -0.16 -8.00 3.06
N THR A 55 0.13 -6.70 3.10
CA THR A 55 0.19 -5.93 4.35
C THR A 55 -1.14 -5.99 5.09
N ALA A 56 -2.25 -5.76 4.40
CA ALA A 56 -3.59 -5.84 5.00
C ALA A 56 -3.89 -7.24 5.55
N LEU A 57 -3.54 -8.30 4.82
CA LEU A 57 -3.75 -9.69 5.27
C LEU A 57 -2.92 -10.05 6.48
N ILE A 58 -1.62 -9.70 6.51
CA ILE A 58 -0.72 -9.99 7.63
C ILE A 58 -1.18 -9.28 8.91
N HIS A 59 -1.66 -8.04 8.79
CA HIS A 59 -2.10 -7.25 9.94
C HIS A 59 -3.60 -7.38 10.25
N GLY A 60 -4.36 -8.18 9.51
CA GLY A 60 -5.80 -8.36 9.70
C GLY A 60 -6.62 -7.08 9.49
N LEU A 61 -6.17 -6.19 8.61
CA LEU A 61 -6.78 -4.89 8.36
C LEU A 61 -7.72 -4.94 7.15
N PRO A 62 -8.85 -4.21 7.17
CA PRO A 62 -9.70 -4.06 5.99
C PRO A 62 -8.98 -3.26 4.90
N LEU A 63 -9.05 -3.74 3.66
CA LEU A 63 -8.49 -3.05 2.50
C LEU A 63 -9.52 -2.11 1.88
N LEU A 64 -9.30 -0.80 1.99
CA LEU A 64 -10.11 0.21 1.30
C LEU A 64 -9.46 0.53 -0.05
N THR A 65 -10.17 0.25 -1.15
CA THR A 65 -9.70 0.52 -2.51
C THR A 65 -10.76 1.23 -3.34
N ARG A 66 -10.34 2.16 -4.19
CA ARG A 66 -11.20 2.78 -5.22
C ARG A 66 -11.17 1.99 -6.54
N ASN A 67 -10.32 0.97 -6.63
CA ASN A 67 -10.18 0.07 -7.79
C ASN A 67 -10.93 -1.24 -7.53
N ALA A 68 -12.24 -1.18 -7.30
CA ALA A 68 -13.08 -2.37 -7.09
C ALA A 68 -13.14 -3.34 -8.30
N VAL A 69 -12.43 -3.03 -9.40
CA VAL A 69 -12.44 -3.80 -10.65
C VAL A 69 -11.35 -4.89 -10.68
N ASP A 70 -10.33 -4.85 -9.82
CA ASP A 70 -9.21 -5.81 -9.86
C ASP A 70 -9.28 -6.88 -8.74
N SER A 71 -10.49 -7.32 -8.35
CA SER A 71 -10.69 -8.30 -7.26
C SER A 71 -11.51 -9.55 -7.64
N GLN A 72 -11.57 -9.93 -8.92
CA GLN A 72 -12.16 -11.20 -9.37
C GLN A 72 -11.21 -11.96 -10.28
#